data_AF-A0A377NFC7-F1
#
_entry.id   AF-A0A377NFC7-F1
#
_cell.length_a   1.000
_cell.length_b   1.000
_cell.length_c   1.000
_cell.angle_alpha   90.00
_cell.angle_beta   90.00
_cell.angle_gamma   90.00
#
_symmetry.space_group_name_H-M   'P 1'
#
loop_
_entity.id
_entity.type
_entity.pdbx_description
1 polymer ?
#
loop_
_entity_poly.entity_id
_entity_poly.type
_entity_poly.pdbx_seq_one_letter_code
_entity_poly.pdbx_strand_id
1 'polypeptide(L)' 'MSQQTLESQSPLVVARNVHKSYGDNEVLKGIDLDVKPSEVVVILGPSGSGKSTFLRCINHLEDIDRGSIYGRRRADWL' A
#
# COMPACT_ATOMS: atom_id res chain seq x y z
N MET A 1 -30.81 -6.77 1.47
CA MET A 1 -30.05 -6.81 0.19
C MET A 1 -29.25 -5.53 -0.11
N SER A 2 -29.03 -4.63 0.85
CA SER A 2 -28.38 -3.32 0.61
C SER A 2 -26.93 -3.20 1.10
N GLN A 3 -26.41 -4.17 1.87
CA GLN A 3 -25.06 -4.08 2.45
C GLN A 3 -23.96 -4.72 1.57
N GLN A 4 -24.34 -5.63 0.68
CA GLN A 4 -23.40 -6.45 -0.10
C GLN A 4 -22.73 -5.68 -1.26
N THR A 5 -23.25 -4.51 -1.64
CA THR A 5 -22.72 -3.68 -2.74
C THR A 5 -21.67 -2.67 -2.27
N LEU A 6 -21.63 -2.34 -0.97
CA LEU A 6 -20.64 -1.39 -0.41
C LEU A 6 -19.30 -2.10 -0.13
N GLU A 7 -19.34 -3.36 0.30
CA GLU A 7 -18.14 -4.18 0.52
C GLU A 7 -17.36 -4.44 -0.78
N SER A 8 -18.01 -4.46 -1.94
CA SER A 8 -17.33 -4.68 -3.23
C SER A 8 -16.52 -3.48 -3.70
N GLN A 9 -16.67 -2.29 -3.09
CA GLN A 9 -15.98 -1.06 -3.51
C GLN A 9 -14.90 -0.57 -2.54
N SER A 10 -14.84 -1.06 -1.30
CA SER A 10 -13.79 -0.67 -0.35
C SER A 10 -12.39 -1.07 -0.85
N PRO A 11 -11.36 -0.22 -0.72
CA PRO A 11 -10.02 -0.56 -1.17
C PRO A 11 -9.50 -1.87 -0.54
N LEU A 12 -8.79 -2.69 -1.32
CA LEU A 12 -8.08 -3.89 -0.85
C LEU A 12 -6.78 -3.53 -0.15
N VAL A 13 -6.10 -2.47 -0.59
CA VAL A 13 -4.88 -1.95 0.03
C VAL A 13 -5.05 -0.46 0.21
N VAL A 14 -4.73 0.02 1.41
CA VAL A 14 -4.72 1.42 1.78
C VAL A 14 -3.38 1.76 2.40
N ALA A 15 -2.68 2.72 1.81
CA ALA A 15 -1.51 3.38 2.38
C ALA A 15 -1.89 4.82 2.69
N ARG A 16 -1.55 5.29 3.91
CA ARG A 16 -1.78 6.67 4.34
C ARG A 16 -0.52 7.27 4.93
N ASN A 17 -0.10 8.38 4.32
CA ASN A 17 1.04 9.19 4.70
C ASN A 17 2.27 8.33 5.07
N VAL A 18 2.62 7.38 4.19
CA VAL A 18 3.68 6.41 4.47
C VAL A 18 5.05 7.06 4.29
N HIS A 19 5.88 6.97 5.34
CA HIS A 19 7.27 7.38 5.31
C HIS A 19 8.22 6.22 5.60
N LYS A 20 9.39 6.26 4.97
CA LYS A 20 10.49 5.32 5.19
C LYS A 20 11.83 5.98 4.89
N SER A 21 12.77 5.84 5.80
CA SER A 21 14.14 6.30 5.70
C SER A 21 15.11 5.14 5.92
N TYR A 22 16.28 5.23 5.30
CA TYR A 22 17.42 4.38 5.61
C TYR A 22 18.58 5.28 6.01
N GLY A 23 18.87 5.34 7.32
CA GLY A 23 19.73 6.38 7.89
C GLY A 23 19.15 7.77 7.59
N ASP A 24 19.98 8.66 7.05
CA ASP A 24 19.59 10.03 6.73
C ASP A 24 18.82 10.20 5.41
N ASN A 25 18.64 9.10 4.65
CA ASN A 25 17.98 9.15 3.35
C ASN A 25 16.48 8.79 3.46
N GLU A 26 15.61 9.80 3.41
CA GLU A 26 14.15 9.60 3.33
C GLU A 26 13.74 9.14 1.92
N VAL A 27 13.41 7.85 1.79
CA VAL A 27 13.07 7.18 0.53
C VAL A 27 11.58 7.31 0.19
N LEU A 28 10.70 7.15 1.18
CA LEU A 28 9.26 7.41 1.03
C LEU A 28 8.89 8.65 1.82
N LYS A 29 8.24 9.61 1.15
CA LYS A 29 8.04 10.98 1.64
C LYS A 29 6.56 11.33 1.76
N GLY A 30 5.79 10.51 2.47
CA GLY A 30 4.35 10.70 2.65
C GLY A 30 3.57 10.21 1.44
N ILE A 31 3.54 8.89 1.24
CA ILE A 31 2.80 8.27 0.14
C ILE A 31 1.39 7.88 0.58
N ASP A 32 0.39 8.31 -0.20
CA ASP A 32 -1.00 7.87 -0.11
C ASP A 32 -1.33 7.01 -1.34
N LEU A 33 -1.98 5.86 -1.10
CA LEU A 33 -2.46 4.98 -2.17
C LEU A 33 -3.73 4.26 -1.71
N ASP A 34 -4.69 4.14 -2.60
CA ASP A 34 -5.81 3.21 -2.49
C ASP A 34 -5.81 2.29 -3.70
N VAL A 35 -5.85 0.98 -3.47
CA VAL A 35 -6.02 -0.01 -4.54
C VAL A 35 -7.36 -0.67 -4.37
N LYS A 36 -8.27 -0.47 -5.32
CA LYS A 36 -9.61 -1.03 -5.31
C LYS A 36 -9.63 -2.49 -5.75
N PRO A 37 -10.69 -3.24 -5.41
CA PRO A 37 -10.91 -4.56 -5.97
C PRO A 37 -10.86 -4.53 -7.50
N SER A 38 -10.15 -5.50 -8.09
CA SER A 38 -9.94 -5.62 -9.54
C SER A 38 -9.15 -4.48 -10.19
N GLU A 39 -8.50 -3.61 -9.41
CA GLU A 39 -7.63 -2.56 -9.92
C GLU A 39 -6.20 -3.08 -10.12
N VAL A 40 -5.58 -2.68 -11.24
CA VAL A 40 -4.16 -2.93 -11.50
C VAL A 40 -3.43 -1.60 -11.46
N VAL A 41 -2.56 -1.43 -10.47
CA VAL A 41 -1.72 -0.24 -10.29
C VAL A 41 -0.29 -0.55 -10.72
N VAL A 42 0.30 0.35 -11.51
CA VAL A 42 1.72 0.29 -11.90
C VAL A 42 2.45 1.45 -11.26
N ILE A 43 3.53 1.17 -10.53
CA ILE A 43 4.39 2.19 -9.91
C ILE A 43 5.58 2.43 -10.84
N LEU A 44 5.70 3.66 -11.34
CA LEU A 44 6.78 4.09 -12.23
C LEU A 44 7.66 5.16 -11.59
N GLY A 45 8.90 5.28 -12.05
CA GLY A 45 9.84 6.30 -11.59
C GLY A 45 11.30 5.92 -11.79
N PRO A 46 12.25 6.87 -11.70
CA PRO A 46 13.68 6.64 -11.87
C PRO A 46 14.25 5.60 -10.90
N SER A 47 15.43 5.06 -11.19
CA SER A 47 16.13 4.21 -10.22
C SER A 47 16.32 4.95 -8.89
N GLY A 48 16.17 4.24 -7.77
CA GLY A 48 16.30 4.82 -6.43
C GLY A 48 15.07 5.59 -5.90
N SER A 49 14.01 5.78 -6.69
CA SER A 49 12.82 6.56 -6.27
C SER A 49 11.92 5.90 -5.20
N GLY A 50 12.34 4.78 -4.60
CA GLY A 50 11.60 4.11 -3.52
C GLY A 50 10.51 3.11 -3.95
N LYS A 51 10.35 2.80 -5.24
CA LYS A 51 9.30 1.87 -5.74
C LYS A 51 9.33 0.50 -5.05
N SER A 52 10.49 -0.15 -5.06
CA SER A 52 10.67 -1.47 -4.44
C SER A 52 10.53 -1.40 -2.92
N THR A 53 10.97 -0.30 -2.30
CA THR A 53 10.78 -0.06 -0.86
C THR A 53 9.30 0.03 -0.52
N PHE A 54 8.51 0.80 -1.28
CA PHE A 54 7.07 0.91 -1.06
C PHE A 54 6.34 -0.42 -1.27
N LEU A 55 6.67 -1.17 -2.33
CA LEU A 55 6.11 -2.52 -2.54
C LEU A 55 6.48 -3.50 -1.42
N ARG A 56 7.69 -3.41 -0.86
CA ARG A 56 8.09 -4.21 0.31
C ARG A 56 7.31 -3.82 1.55
N CYS A 57 7.07 -2.53 1.78
CA CYS A 57 6.23 -2.04 2.88
C CYS A 57 4.78 -2.55 2.75
N ILE A 58 4.21 -2.50 1.54
CA ILE A 58 2.85 -3.04 1.26
C ILE A 58 2.77 -4.53 1.57
N ASN A 59 3.79 -5.29 1.20
CA ASN A 59 3.86 -6.73 1.45
C ASN A 59 4.35 -7.08 2.87
N HIS A 60 4.49 -6.09 3.76
CA HIS A 60 5.01 -6.28 5.13
C HIS A 60 6.38 -6.97 5.20
N LEU A 61 7.21 -6.78 4.16
CA LEU A 61 8.60 -7.25 4.11
C LEU A 61 9.59 -6.20 4.64
N GLU A 62 9.10 -5.00 4.90
CA GLU A 62 9.85 -3.86 5.44
C GLU A 62 8.89 -3.04 6.32
N ASP A 63 9.37 -2.58 7.47
CA ASP A 63 8.58 -1.73 8.36
C ASP A 63 8.52 -0.29 7.83
N ILE A 64 7.40 0.39 8.09
CA ILE A 64 7.26 1.82 7.86
C ILE A 64 7.74 2.60 9.09
N ASP A 65 8.26 3.81 8.89
CA ASP A 65 8.68 4.65 10.02
C ASP A 65 7.49 5.47 10.56
N ARG A 66 6.60 5.92 9.65
CA ARG A 66 5.41 6.71 9.96
C ARG A 66 4.27 6.39 8.99
N GLY A 67 3.05 6.67 9.41
CA GLY A 67 1.82 6.45 8.64
C GLY A 67 1.21 5.08 8.91
N SER A 68 0.43 4.58 7.97
CA SER A 68 -0.21 3.27 8.08
C SER A 68 -0.37 2.59 6.73
N ILE A 69 -0.21 1.26 6.72
CA ILE A 69 -0.59 0.39 5.61
C ILE A 69 -1.52 -0.68 6.16
N TYR A 70 -2.69 -0.84 5.54
CA TYR A 70 -3.65 -1.87 5.89
C TYR A 70 -4.40 -2.34 4.65
N GLY A 71 -4.96 -3.54 4.73
CA GLY A 71 -5.69 -4.13 3.63
C GLY A 71 -6.61 -5.25 4.06
N ARG A 72 -7.45 -5.71 3.14
CA ARG A 72 -8.33 -6.85 3.39
C ARG A 72 -7.53 -8.15 3.22
N ARG A 73 -7.59 -9.03 4.22
CA ARG A 73 -7.10 -10.40 4.07
C ARG A 73 -8.06 -11.17 3.16
N ARG A 74 -7.55 -11.77 2.08
CA ARG A 74 -8.29 -12.83 1.38
C ARG A 74 -8.31 -14.06 2.28
N ALA A 75 -9.50 -14.47 2.70
CA ALA A 75 -9.72 -15.65 3.55
C ALA A 75 -10.05 -16.91 2.72
N ASP A 76 -10.00 -16.79 1.40
CA ASP A 76 -10.56 -17.68 0.40
C ASP A 76 -9.46 -18.33 -0.46
N TRP A 77 -8.59 -19.09 0.21
CA TRP A 77 -7.59 -19.97 -0.42
C TRP A 77 -7.56 -21.39 0.19
N LEU A 78 -8.66 -21.81 0.81
CA LEU A 78 -8.92 -23.20 1.23
C LEU A 78 -10.24 -23.68 0.63
#